data_AF-A0A661UPR2-F1
#
_entry.id   AF-A0A661UPR2-F1
#
_cell.length_a   1.000
_cell.length_b   1.000
_cell.length_c   1.000
_cell.angle_alpha   90.00
_cell.angle_beta   90.00
_cell.angle_gamma   90.00
#
_symmetry.space_group_name_H-M   'P 1'
#
loop_
_entity.id
_entity.type
_entity.pdbx_description
1 polymer ?
#
loop_
_entity_poly.entity_id
_entity_poly.type
_entity_poly.pdbx_seq_one_letter_code
_entity_poly.pdbx_strand_id
1 'polypeptide(L)'
;MSEEQFEQIEVALEDAQKAVLKMDALSRLIKNDDFQLVIDKGYFEQEASNLVISLGNPAYNKEQVKKTEQLIRGISCLSSYFGAINYSGGQATKAIRDLEETKQELLLEGEE
;
A
#
# COMPACT_ATOMS: atom_id res chain seq x y z
N MET A 1 -23.48 -23.58 14.17
CA MET A 1 -22.05 -23.80 13.91
C MET A 1 -21.70 -23.39 12.49
N SER A 2 -22.36 -23.92 11.45
CA SER A 2 -22.07 -23.53 10.05
C SER A 2 -22.38 -22.05 9.73
N GLU A 3 -23.54 -21.52 10.14
CA GLU A 3 -23.97 -20.17 9.74
C GLU A 3 -23.04 -19.05 10.25
N GLU A 4 -22.58 -19.16 11.50
CA GLU A 4 -21.60 -18.22 12.09
C GLU A 4 -20.23 -18.31 11.40
N GLN A 5 -19.80 -19.51 10.99
CA GLN A 5 -18.55 -19.69 10.22
C GLN A 5 -18.67 -19.11 8.81
N PHE A 6 -19.82 -19.27 8.14
CA PHE A 6 -20.08 -18.65 6.84
C PHE A 6 -20.06 -17.13 6.92
N GLU A 7 -20.72 -16.54 7.92
CA GLU A 7 -20.72 -15.09 8.13
C GLU A 7 -19.29 -14.56 8.35
N GLN A 8 -18.49 -15.25 9.17
CA GLN A 8 -17.08 -14.88 9.39
C GLN A 8 -16.24 -14.95 8.11
N ILE A 9 -16.45 -15.97 7.27
CA ILE A 9 -15.77 -16.11 5.98
C ILE A 9 -16.17 -14.97 5.03
N GLU A 10 -17.45 -14.61 4.98
CA GLU A 10 -17.93 -13.53 4.13
C GLU A 10 -17.36 -12.16 4.54
N VAL A 11 -17.33 -11.87 5.84
CA VAL A 11 -16.68 -10.66 6.36
C VAL A 11 -15.18 -10.63 6.01
N ALA A 12 -14.48 -11.76 6.20
CA ALA A 12 -13.07 -11.87 5.87
C ALA A 12 -12.79 -11.69 4.36
N LEU A 13 -13.67 -12.23 3.50
CA LEU A 13 -13.61 -12.04 2.05
C LEU A 13 -13.81 -10.58 1.66
N GLU A 14 -14.79 -9.89 2.26
CA GLU A 14 -15.05 -8.48 1.97
C GLU A 14 -13.83 -7.61 2.31
N ASP A 15 -13.21 -7.84 3.47
CA ASP A 15 -12.04 -7.09 3.90
C ASP A 15 -10.81 -7.38 3.03
N ALA A 16 -10.61 -8.65 2.63
CA ALA A 16 -9.55 -9.02 1.71
C ALA A 16 -9.76 -8.38 0.32
N GLN A 17 -10.99 -8.34 -0.18
CA GLN A 17 -11.33 -7.69 -1.45
C GLN A 17 -11.04 -6.18 -1.41
N LYS A 18 -11.34 -5.48 -0.30
CA LYS A 18 -10.97 -4.06 -0.14
C LYS A 18 -9.46 -3.83 -0.26
N ALA A 19 -8.65 -4.72 0.30
CA ALA A 19 -7.19 -4.62 0.20
C ALA A 19 -6.69 -4.82 -1.24
N VAL A 20 -7.24 -5.80 -1.97
CA VAL A 20 -6.94 -6.04 -3.39
C VAL A 20 -7.34 -4.83 -4.24
N LEU A 21 -8.54 -4.30 -4.06
CA LEU A 21 -9.02 -3.12 -4.79
C LEU A 21 -8.10 -1.92 -4.62
N LYS A 22 -7.57 -1.71 -3.40
CA LYS A 22 -6.63 -0.63 -3.10
C LYS A 22 -5.27 -0.85 -3.77
N MET A 23 -4.76 -2.07 -3.78
CA MET A 23 -3.55 -2.44 -4.51
C MET A 23 -3.70 -2.21 -6.01
N ASP A 24 -4.82 -2.63 -6.59
CA ASP A 24 -5.08 -2.44 -8.03
C ASP A 24 -5.22 -0.96 -8.38
N ALA A 25 -5.87 -0.17 -7.52
CA ALA A 25 -5.94 1.27 -7.68
C ALA A 25 -4.55 1.91 -7.67
N LEU A 26 -3.68 1.51 -6.73
CA LEU A 26 -2.30 1.98 -6.70
C LEU A 26 -1.53 1.55 -7.96
N SER A 27 -1.67 0.30 -8.40
CA SER A 27 -1.04 -0.23 -9.62
C SER A 27 -1.43 0.55 -10.88
N ARG A 28 -2.69 0.97 -11.00
CA ARG A 28 -3.14 1.86 -12.08
C ARG A 28 -2.55 3.25 -11.94
N LEU A 29 -2.55 3.80 -10.72
CA LEU A 29 -2.06 5.15 -10.46
C LEU A 29 -0.56 5.28 -10.77
N ILE A 30 0.27 4.33 -10.32
CA ILE A 30 1.72 4.41 -10.53
C ILE A 30 2.13 4.28 -12.00
N LYS A 31 1.28 3.67 -12.84
CA LYS A 31 1.50 3.52 -14.29
C LYS A 31 0.99 4.72 -15.10
N ASN A 32 0.25 5.63 -14.49
CA ASN A 32 -0.25 6.82 -15.17
C ASN A 32 0.90 7.81 -15.41
N ASP A 33 0.95 8.41 -16.60
CA ASP A 33 2.03 9.31 -17.02
C ASP A 33 2.14 10.56 -16.15
N ASP A 34 1.01 11.11 -15.68
CA ASP A 34 1.02 12.28 -14.80
C ASP A 34 1.60 11.94 -13.42
N PHE A 35 1.29 10.74 -12.90
CA PHE A 35 1.91 10.26 -11.67
C PHE A 35 3.43 10.05 -11.85
N GLN A 36 3.83 9.43 -12.95
CA GLN A 36 5.24 9.24 -13.28
C GLN A 36 5.98 10.58 -13.37
N LEU A 37 5.37 11.58 -14.01
CA LEU A 37 5.95 12.91 -14.15
C LEU A 37 6.04 13.66 -12.81
N VAL A 38 4.93 13.74 -12.08
CA VAL A 38 4.81 14.61 -10.89
C VAL A 38 5.37 13.96 -9.64
N ILE A 39 5.07 12.68 -9.42
CA ILE A 39 5.41 11.99 -8.17
C ILE A 39 6.72 11.22 -8.32
N ASP A 40 6.86 10.36 -9.33
CA ASP A 40 8.06 9.53 -9.45
C ASP A 40 9.28 10.38 -9.83
N LYS A 41 9.24 11.05 -10.98
CA LYS A 41 10.33 11.92 -11.46
C LYS A 41 10.43 13.21 -10.67
N GLY A 42 9.31 13.89 -10.42
CA GLY A 42 9.31 15.17 -9.73
C GLY A 42 9.65 15.05 -8.24
N TYR A 43 8.89 14.24 -7.49
CA TYR A 43 9.00 14.21 -6.04
C TYR A 43 10.02 13.18 -5.51
N PHE A 44 10.00 11.94 -6.01
CA PHE A 44 10.88 10.88 -5.50
C PHE A 44 12.30 10.96 -6.04
N GLU A 45 12.51 11.44 -7.26
CA GLU A 45 13.85 11.60 -7.83
C GLU A 45 14.40 13.02 -7.64
N GLN A 46 13.79 14.02 -8.29
CA GLN A 46 14.35 15.38 -8.34
C GLN A 46 14.30 16.06 -6.97
N GLU A 47 13.13 16.11 -6.32
CA GLU A 47 13.00 16.79 -5.04
C GLU A 47 13.78 16.10 -3.92
N ALA A 48 13.82 14.76 -3.89
CA ALA A 48 14.68 14.03 -2.97
C ALA A 48 16.16 14.44 -3.12
N SER A 49 16.65 14.56 -4.36
CA SER A 49 18.01 15.04 -4.65
C SER A 49 18.21 16.48 -4.19
N ASN A 50 17.27 17.38 -4.51
CA ASN A 50 17.32 18.79 -4.12
C ASN A 50 17.40 18.97 -2.59
N LEU A 51 16.61 18.19 -1.85
CA LEU A 51 16.61 18.23 -0.39
C LEU A 51 17.94 17.77 0.19
N VAL A 52 18.53 16.70 -0.36
CA VAL A 52 19.86 16.22 0.07
C VAL A 52 20.94 17.25 -0.23
N ILE A 53 20.93 17.86 -1.42
CA ILE A 53 21.86 18.95 -1.77
C ILE A 53 21.68 20.14 -0.82
N SER A 54 20.44 20.47 -0.48
CA SER A 54 20.10 21.58 0.42
C SER A 54 20.66 21.41 1.83
N LEU A 55 20.84 20.17 2.32
CA LEU A 55 21.49 19.91 3.60
C LEU A 55 22.96 20.36 3.62
N GLY A 56 23.61 20.43 2.46
CA GLY A 56 24.97 20.94 2.31
C GLY A 56 25.06 22.47 2.29
N ASN A 57 23.93 23.20 2.34
CA ASN A 57 23.93 24.65 2.25
C ASN A 57 24.48 25.28 3.56
N PRO A 58 25.62 25.99 3.53
CA PRO A 58 26.21 26.59 4.72
C PRO A 58 25.37 27.73 5.31
N ALA A 59 24.41 28.28 4.55
CA ALA A 59 23.48 29.29 5.05
C ALA A 59 22.36 28.71 5.91
N TYR A 60 22.17 27.38 5.93
CA TYR A 60 21.11 26.77 6.74
C TYR A 60 21.46 26.75 8.22
N ASN A 61 20.53 27.22 9.04
CA ASN A 61 20.60 27.05 10.48
C ASN A 61 20.12 25.65 10.91
N LYS A 62 20.29 25.32 12.19
CA LYS A 62 19.92 24.01 12.74
C LYS A 62 18.44 23.65 12.52
N GLU A 63 17.55 24.63 12.57
CA GLU A 63 16.12 24.40 12.38
C GLU A 63 15.80 24.07 10.91
N GLN A 64 16.42 24.78 9.97
CA GLN A 64 16.28 24.53 8.54
C GLN A 64 16.83 23.15 8.14
N VAL A 65 17.98 22.76 8.69
CA VAL A 65 18.55 21.41 8.53
C VAL A 65 17.54 20.37 9.01
N LYS A 66 17.04 20.50 10.23
CA LYS A 66 16.06 19.56 10.81
C LYS A 66 14.77 19.47 9.99
N LYS A 67 14.25 20.60 9.50
CA LYS A 67 13.07 20.64 8.61
C LYS A 67 13.34 19.87 7.31
N THR A 68 14.52 20.08 6.71
CA THR A 68 14.91 19.39 5.48
C THR A 68 15.04 17.88 5.68
N GLU A 69 15.64 17.44 6.79
CA GLU A 69 15.70 16.02 7.16
C GLU A 69 14.30 15.40 7.35
N GLN A 70 13.35 16.14 7.92
CA GLN A 70 11.97 15.70 8.07
C GLN A 70 11.27 15.54 6.72
N LEU A 71 11.52 16.43 5.76
CA LEU A 71 10.98 16.32 4.40
C LEU A 71 11.52 15.08 3.67
N ILE A 72 12.82 14.79 3.80
CA ILE A 72 13.44 13.57 3.25
C ILE A 72 12.81 12.31 3.87
N ARG A 73 12.57 12.31 5.19
CA ARG A 73 11.85 11.21 5.85
C ARG A 73 10.42 11.08 5.32
N GLY A 74 9.74 12.18 5.05
CA GLY A 74 8.40 12.20 4.46
C GLY A 74 8.33 11.45 3.12
N ILE A 75 9.32 11.66 2.24
CA ILE A 75 9.46 10.91 0.98
C ILE A 75 9.56 9.40 1.25
N SER A 76 10.43 8.99 2.17
CA SER A 76 10.57 7.57 2.54
C SER A 76 9.26 6.99 3.09
N CYS A 77 8.56 7.73 3.95
CA CYS A 77 7.29 7.28 4.53
C CYS A 77 6.23 7.04 3.45
N LEU A 78 6.11 7.93 2.46
CA LEU A 78 5.16 7.76 1.36
C LEU A 78 5.49 6.53 0.51
N SER A 79 6.76 6.34 0.15
CA SER A 79 7.22 5.15 -0.58
C SER A 79 6.93 3.86 0.19
N SER A 80 7.22 3.84 1.49
CA SER A 80 6.89 2.69 2.35
C SER A 80 5.39 2.42 2.43
N TYR A 81 4.54 3.46 2.42
CA TYR A 81 3.09 3.28 2.38
C TYR A 81 2.62 2.61 1.08
N PHE A 82 3.19 2.96 -0.08
CA PHE A 82 2.93 2.27 -1.34
C PHE A 82 3.34 0.80 -1.29
N GLY A 83 4.51 0.51 -0.71
CA GLY A 83 4.96 -0.85 -0.46
C GLY A 83 4.00 -1.65 0.43
N ALA A 84 3.49 -1.03 1.51
CA ALA A 84 2.55 -1.65 2.43
C ALA A 84 1.21 -1.98 1.75
N ILE A 85 0.70 -1.11 0.87
CA ILE A 85 -0.50 -1.39 0.06
C ILE A 85 -0.28 -2.62 -0.83
N ASN A 86 0.83 -2.67 -1.56
CA ASN A 86 1.14 -3.80 -2.45
C ASN A 86 1.31 -5.11 -1.68
N TYR A 87 2.03 -5.07 -0.55
CA TYR A 87 2.20 -6.24 0.30
C TYR A 87 0.85 -6.74 0.85
N SER A 88 0.02 -5.83 1.37
CA SER A 88 -1.30 -6.16 1.91
C SER A 88 -2.23 -6.74 0.85
N GLY A 89 -2.30 -6.16 -0.35
CA GLY A 89 -3.12 -6.69 -1.44
C GLY A 89 -2.63 -8.05 -1.95
N GLY A 90 -1.32 -8.27 -2.02
CA GLY A 90 -0.74 -9.55 -2.41
C GLY A 90 -1.05 -10.67 -1.41
N GLN A 91 -1.04 -10.36 -0.11
CA GLN A 91 -1.46 -11.31 0.93
C GLN A 91 -2.97 -11.55 0.91
N ALA A 92 -3.76 -10.50 0.69
CA ALA A 92 -5.21 -10.60 0.56
C ALA A 92 -5.65 -11.45 -0.64
N THR A 93 -4.92 -11.39 -1.76
CA THR A 93 -5.20 -12.22 -2.93
C THR A 93 -5.09 -13.72 -2.61
N LYS A 94 -4.08 -14.11 -1.82
CA LYS A 94 -3.94 -15.49 -1.35
C LYS A 94 -5.05 -15.86 -0.38
N ALA A 95 -5.35 -14.97 0.57
CA ALA A 95 -6.40 -15.18 1.55
C ALA A 95 -7.78 -15.39 0.91
N ILE A 96 -8.12 -14.63 -0.15
CA ILE A 96 -9.37 -14.82 -0.90
C ILE A 96 -9.47 -16.23 -1.45
N ARG A 97 -8.41 -16.72 -2.12
CA ARG A 97 -8.41 -18.07 -2.68
C ARG A 97 -8.59 -19.13 -1.58
N ASP A 98 -7.84 -19.01 -0.51
CA ASP A 98 -7.89 -19.99 0.58
C ASP A 98 -9.27 -19.97 1.29
N LEU A 99 -9.89 -18.79 1.45
CA LEU A 99 -11.24 -18.63 2.01
C LEU A 99 -12.33 -19.16 1.06
N GLU A 100 -12.18 -18.98 -0.25
CA GLU A 100 -13.10 -19.54 -1.24
C GLU A 100 -13.06 -21.07 -1.26
N GLU A 101 -11.87 -21.66 -1.14
CA GLU A 101 -11.70 -23.11 -1.00
C GLU A 101 -12.39 -23.61 0.29
N THR A 102 -12.14 -22.98 1.44
CA THR A 102 -12.81 -23.35 2.70
C THR A 102 -14.33 -23.18 2.62
N LYS A 103 -14.83 -22.13 1.96
CA LYS A 103 -16.27 -21.91 1.76
C LYS A 103 -16.91 -23.05 0.97
N GLN A 104 -16.23 -23.52 -0.07
CA GLN A 104 -16.70 -24.64 -0.90
C GLN A 104 -16.73 -25.95 -0.12
N GLU A 105 -15.70 -26.24 0.68
CA GLU A 105 -15.66 -27.42 1.54
C GLU A 105 -16.84 -27.45 2.53
N LEU A 106 -17.12 -26.32 3.20
CA LEU A 106 -18.25 -26.21 4.14
C LEU A 106 -19.62 -26.35 3.47
N LEU A 107 -19.75 -25.94 2.20
CA LEU A 107 -20.99 -26.14 1.44
C LEU A 107 -21.22 -27.63 1.15
N LEU A 108 -20.17 -28.35 0.76
CA LEU A 108 -20.24 -29.78 0.45
C LEU A 108 -20.53 -30.62 1.71
N GLU A 109 -19.90 -30.30 2.84
CA GLU A 109 -20.15 -30.98 4.13
C GLU A 109 -21.57 -30.75 4.66
N GLY A 110 -22.22 -29.64 4.29
CA GLY A 110 -23.59 -29.33 4.69
C GLY A 110 -24.69 -29.94 3.83
N GLU A 111 -24.34 -30.52 2.67
CA GLU A 111 -25.27 -31.19 1.75
C GLU A 111 -25.37 -32.72 1.98
N GLU A 112 -24.49 -33.31 2.82
CA GLU A 112 -24.53 -34.71 3.29
C GLU A 112 -25.34 -34.91 4.58
#